data_AF-A0A954GS15-F1
#
_entry.id   AF-A0A954GS15-F1
#
_cell.length_a   1.000
_cell.length_b   1.000
_cell.length_c   1.000
_cell.angle_alpha   90.00
_cell.angle_beta   90.00
_cell.angle_gamma   90.00
#
_symmetry.space_group_name_H-M   'P 1'
#
loop_
_entity.id
_entity.type
_entity.pdbx_description
1 polymer ?
#
loop_
_entity_poly.entity_id
_entity_poly.type
_entity_poly.pdbx_seq_one_letter_code
_entity_poly.pdbx_strand_id
1 'polypeptide(L)'
;QQMFNDKSNYPWRGRLAVFVMKDRFSYDEFVQTVEGSRAAGDRHGHSLVTANQEDAYIVLHDLGDEATADKPNLHISLIDHLGGAYVKRGGGTAPEWLVRGVGLMLAENEYPNHAYFRSMQQTAKTIAPTVDAGELFDDGAFSPGTIGSVGYSITGYLMKSAGPGQFGNMLRELGQGKSVDAAMQAAFQTQPRTIAMAYLNSL
;
A
#
# COMPACT_ATOMS: atom_id res chain seq x y z
N GLN A 1 -1.06 -15.68 6.47
CA GLN A 1 0.18 -16.44 6.17
C GLN A 1 0.29 -16.88 4.70
N GLN A 2 -0.78 -17.31 4.02
CA GLN A 2 -0.68 -17.72 2.60
C GLN A 2 -0.28 -16.59 1.62
N MET A 3 -0.74 -15.36 1.86
CA MET A 3 -0.50 -14.23 0.95
C MET A 3 0.98 -13.83 0.81
N PHE A 4 1.78 -13.95 1.88
CA PHE A 4 3.16 -13.45 1.90
C PHE A 4 4.22 -14.53 1.71
N ASN A 5 3.83 -15.80 1.74
CA ASN A 5 4.72 -16.96 1.59
C ASN A 5 6.04 -16.86 2.41
N ASP A 6 5.95 -16.25 3.60
CA ASP A 6 7.09 -16.03 4.49
C ASP A 6 7.21 -17.19 5.49
N LYS A 7 8.42 -17.74 5.62
CA LYS A 7 8.76 -18.85 6.53
C LYS A 7 9.49 -18.39 7.80
N SER A 8 9.67 -17.07 7.99
CA SER A 8 10.32 -16.53 9.18
C SER A 8 9.44 -16.67 10.43
N ASN A 9 10.08 -16.96 11.57
CA ASN A 9 9.38 -17.03 12.87
C ASN A 9 8.96 -15.65 13.40
N TYR A 10 9.57 -14.57 12.89
CA TYR A 10 9.31 -13.21 13.33
C TYR A 10 9.20 -12.28 12.12
N PRO A 11 8.19 -11.41 12.07
CA PRO A 11 7.97 -10.56 10.92
C PRO A 11 9.00 -9.43 10.73
N TRP A 12 9.91 -9.20 11.70
CA TRP A 12 10.88 -8.09 11.69
C TRP A 12 12.24 -8.55 12.21
N ARG A 13 13.34 -7.97 11.70
CA ARG A 13 14.62 -8.01 12.41
C ARG A 13 14.63 -6.86 13.42
N GLY A 14 14.38 -7.16 14.69
CA GLY A 14 14.25 -6.14 15.73
C GLY A 14 12.80 -5.73 16.00
N ARG A 15 12.52 -4.43 16.07
CA ARG A 15 11.21 -3.88 16.45
C ARG A 15 10.70 -2.88 15.40
N LEU A 16 9.40 -2.85 15.20
CA LEU A 16 8.69 -1.78 14.52
C LEU A 16 8.11 -0.83 15.58
N ALA A 17 8.48 0.45 15.55
CA ALA A 17 7.88 1.46 16.41
C ALA A 17 6.55 1.96 15.80
N VAL A 18 5.56 2.25 16.64
CA VAL A 18 4.29 2.86 16.19
C VAL A 18 4.04 4.12 17.01
N PHE A 19 4.00 5.25 16.33
CA PHE A 19 3.70 6.55 16.90
C PHE A 19 2.29 6.95 16.50
N VAL A 20 1.40 7.09 17.49
CA VAL A 20 0.03 7.58 17.30
C VAL A 20 -0.04 8.99 17.89
N MET A 21 -0.15 9.96 17.01
CA MET A 21 -0.26 11.38 17.36
C MET A 21 -1.70 11.72 17.66
N LYS A 22 -1.94 12.66 18.58
CA LYS A 22 -3.31 13.06 18.95
C LYS A 22 -4.06 13.72 17.79
N ASP A 23 -3.37 14.52 16.99
CA ASP A 23 -3.98 15.34 15.96
C ASP A 23 -3.05 15.54 14.76
N ARG A 24 -3.61 16.14 13.71
CA ARG A 24 -2.91 16.44 12.46
C ARG A 24 -1.70 17.35 12.69
N PHE A 25 -1.81 18.32 13.59
CA PHE A 25 -0.73 19.25 13.89
C PHE A 25 0.50 18.51 14.45
N SER A 26 0.29 17.64 15.45
CA SER A 26 1.36 16.84 16.05
C SER A 26 2.03 15.89 15.05
N TYR A 27 1.24 15.36 14.10
CA TYR A 27 1.77 14.58 12.99
C TYR A 27 2.63 15.41 12.03
N ASP A 28 2.15 16.59 11.62
CA ASP A 28 2.90 17.48 10.73
C ASP A 28 4.21 17.94 11.39
N GLU A 29 4.18 18.24 12.69
CA GLU A 29 5.37 18.58 13.47
C GLU A 29 6.39 17.43 13.49
N PHE A 30 5.95 16.17 13.66
CA PHE A 30 6.84 15.02 13.58
C PHE A 30 7.52 14.93 12.21
N VAL A 31 6.72 14.99 11.13
CA VAL A 31 7.24 14.90 9.76
C VAL A 31 8.22 16.05 9.47
N GLN A 32 7.95 17.24 9.98
CA GLN A 32 8.83 18.39 9.79
C GLN A 32 10.11 18.30 10.62
N THR A 33 10.02 17.91 11.89
CA THR A 33 11.16 17.95 12.82
C THR A 33 12.04 16.71 12.76
N VAL A 34 11.45 15.54 12.53
CA VAL A 34 12.15 14.25 12.49
C VAL A 34 12.57 13.90 11.06
N GLU A 35 11.69 14.10 10.09
CA GLU A 35 11.95 13.71 8.69
C GLU A 35 12.41 14.88 7.80
N GLY A 36 12.37 16.11 8.31
CA GLY A 36 12.80 17.30 7.56
C GLY A 36 11.95 17.58 6.32
N SER A 37 10.70 17.10 6.29
CA SER A 37 9.81 17.19 5.13
C SER A 37 8.43 17.76 5.50
N ARG A 38 7.54 17.93 4.52
CA ARG A 38 6.14 18.33 4.77
C ARG A 38 5.21 17.20 4.37
N ALA A 39 4.28 16.86 5.25
CA ALA A 39 3.24 15.91 4.92
C ALA A 39 2.26 16.50 3.89
N ALA A 40 1.84 15.67 2.92
CA ALA A 40 0.76 16.04 2.01
C ALA A 40 -0.57 16.22 2.78
N GLY A 41 -1.44 17.12 2.31
CA GLY A 41 -2.68 17.49 3.01
C GLY A 41 -3.65 16.32 3.23
N ASP A 42 -3.62 15.32 2.35
CA ASP A 42 -4.42 14.09 2.36
C ASP A 42 -3.73 12.91 3.06
N ARG A 43 -2.48 13.08 3.49
CA ARG A 43 -1.71 12.04 4.18
C ARG A 43 -2.06 12.05 5.67
N HIS A 44 -2.61 10.92 6.16
CA HIS A 44 -3.00 10.74 7.56
C HIS A 44 -2.00 9.94 8.40
N GLY A 45 -1.09 9.26 7.74
CA GLY A 45 -0.02 8.48 8.32
C GLY A 45 0.88 7.94 7.23
N HIS A 46 2.00 7.37 7.64
CA HIS A 46 2.86 6.61 6.76
C HIS A 46 3.72 5.63 7.56
N SER A 47 4.36 4.71 6.82
CA SER A 47 5.39 3.82 7.36
C SER A 47 6.73 4.09 6.70
N LEU A 48 7.80 3.97 7.47
CA LEU A 48 9.17 4.00 6.97
C LEU A 48 9.87 2.73 7.45
N VAL A 49 10.47 2.01 6.50
CA VAL A 49 11.33 0.86 6.79
C VAL A 49 12.53 0.95 5.85
N THR A 50 13.72 1.17 6.39
CA THR A 50 14.95 1.21 5.59
C THR A 50 15.36 -0.19 5.18
N ALA A 51 16.15 -0.31 4.10
CA ALA A 51 16.56 -1.60 3.55
C ALA A 51 17.36 -2.45 4.56
N ASN A 52 18.16 -1.81 5.40
CA ASN A 52 18.89 -2.44 6.50
C ASN A 52 18.06 -2.62 7.79
N GLN A 53 16.82 -2.12 7.79
CA GLN A 53 15.89 -2.13 8.93
C GLN A 53 16.43 -1.38 10.17
N GLU A 54 17.37 -0.44 9.98
CA GLU A 54 17.82 0.46 11.05
C GLU A 54 16.70 1.40 11.50
N ASP A 55 15.95 1.95 10.54
CA ASP A 55 14.72 2.68 10.81
C ASP A 55 13.53 1.83 10.40
N ALA A 56 12.66 1.55 11.37
CA ALA A 56 11.41 0.85 11.16
C ALA A 56 10.34 1.45 12.07
N TYR A 57 9.50 2.33 11.51
CA TYR A 57 8.40 2.92 12.25
C TYR A 57 7.15 3.18 11.39
N ILE A 58 6.04 3.34 12.10
CA ILE A 58 4.79 3.89 11.59
C ILE A 58 4.52 5.17 12.38
N VAL A 59 4.12 6.22 11.69
CA VAL A 59 3.62 7.44 12.31
C VAL A 59 2.28 7.82 11.67
N LEU A 60 1.28 8.06 12.50
CA LEU A 60 -0.06 8.47 12.09
C LEU A 60 -0.69 9.37 13.15
N HIS A 61 -1.71 10.13 12.79
CA HIS A 61 -2.55 10.80 13.78
C HIS A 61 -3.86 10.05 14.01
N ASP A 62 -4.43 10.25 15.19
CA ASP A 62 -5.74 9.72 15.55
C ASP A 62 -6.83 10.31 14.64
N LEU A 63 -7.54 9.42 13.97
CA LEU A 63 -8.62 9.76 13.05
C LEU A 63 -10.00 9.60 13.68
N GLY A 64 -10.06 9.16 14.94
CA GLY A 64 -11.25 8.72 15.64
C GLY A 64 -11.60 7.26 15.37
N ASP A 65 -12.65 6.80 16.02
CA ASP A 65 -13.13 5.41 15.95
C ASP A 65 -14.04 5.15 14.75
N GLU A 66 -14.73 6.20 14.27
CA GLU A 66 -15.68 6.11 13.17
C GLU A 66 -15.03 6.50 11.84
N ALA A 67 -15.06 5.57 10.89
CA ALA A 67 -14.62 5.82 9.53
C ALA A 67 -15.80 6.35 8.68
N THR A 68 -15.50 7.24 7.75
CA THR A 68 -16.49 7.77 6.80
C THR A 68 -16.21 7.24 5.39
N ALA A 69 -16.96 7.70 4.39
CA ALA A 69 -16.64 7.42 2.99
C ALA A 69 -15.28 8.02 2.60
N ASP A 70 -14.90 9.19 3.14
CA ASP A 70 -13.73 9.93 2.65
C ASP A 70 -12.51 9.78 3.57
N LYS A 71 -12.69 9.24 4.77
CA LYS A 71 -11.65 9.17 5.81
C LYS A 71 -11.68 7.82 6.55
N PRO A 72 -10.53 7.14 6.70
CA PRO A 72 -10.46 5.94 7.53
C PRO A 72 -10.52 6.29 9.02
N ASN A 73 -10.83 5.31 9.87
CA ASN A 73 -10.63 5.42 11.31
C ASN A 73 -9.20 5.03 11.68
N LEU A 74 -8.86 5.16 12.97
CA LEU A 74 -7.53 4.82 13.48
C LEU A 74 -7.13 3.37 13.14
N HIS A 75 -8.05 2.41 13.31
CA HIS A 75 -7.77 1.00 13.09
C HIS A 75 -7.46 0.68 11.62
N ILE A 76 -8.28 1.19 10.69
CA ILE A 76 -8.05 1.02 9.25
C ILE A 76 -6.69 1.65 8.86
N SER A 77 -6.40 2.87 9.35
CA SER A 77 -5.13 3.55 9.05
C SER A 77 -3.92 2.79 9.60
N LEU A 78 -4.03 2.24 10.82
CA LEU A 78 -2.96 1.45 11.42
C LEU A 78 -2.70 0.15 10.62
N ILE A 79 -3.75 -0.56 10.21
CA ILE A 79 -3.60 -1.79 9.42
C ILE A 79 -3.02 -1.48 8.03
N ASP A 80 -3.46 -0.38 7.38
CA ASP A 80 -2.88 0.10 6.11
C ASP A 80 -1.35 0.26 6.26
N HIS A 81 -0.92 1.06 7.22
CA HIS A 81 0.50 1.35 7.37
C HIS A 81 1.32 0.16 7.90
N LEU A 82 0.71 -0.75 8.69
CA LEU A 82 1.35 -1.99 9.11
C LEU A 82 1.58 -2.94 7.93
N GLY A 83 0.58 -3.10 7.06
CA GLY A 83 0.72 -3.86 5.82
C GLY A 83 1.77 -3.25 4.89
N GLY A 84 1.75 -1.93 4.72
CA GLY A 84 2.75 -1.23 3.92
C GLY A 84 4.17 -1.37 4.48
N ALA A 85 4.34 -1.29 5.80
CA ALA A 85 5.62 -1.54 6.46
C ALA A 85 6.09 -2.98 6.18
N TYR A 86 5.17 -3.95 6.25
CA TYR A 86 5.48 -5.35 6.00
C TYR A 86 5.94 -5.61 4.56
N VAL A 87 5.42 -4.87 3.59
CA VAL A 87 5.92 -4.92 2.20
C VAL A 87 7.34 -4.35 2.11
N LYS A 88 7.59 -3.19 2.73
CA LYS A 88 8.89 -2.49 2.70
C LYS A 88 10.03 -3.25 3.37
N ARG A 89 9.75 -4.08 4.38
CA ARG A 89 10.77 -4.85 5.13
C ARG A 89 11.63 -5.78 4.26
N GLY A 90 11.15 -6.12 3.06
CA GLY A 90 11.87 -6.98 2.12
C GLY A 90 13.21 -6.39 1.68
N GLY A 91 13.42 -5.09 1.84
CA GLY A 91 14.66 -4.39 1.50
C GLY A 91 14.72 -3.90 0.06
N GLY A 92 13.88 -4.43 -0.82
CA GLY A 92 13.64 -3.90 -2.16
C GLY A 92 12.68 -2.70 -2.17
N THR A 93 12.69 -1.96 -3.27
CA THR A 93 11.86 -0.76 -3.48
C THR A 93 10.53 -1.18 -4.09
N ALA A 94 9.52 -1.43 -3.25
CA ALA A 94 8.16 -1.64 -3.72
C ALA A 94 7.49 -0.29 -4.03
N PRO A 95 6.73 -0.18 -5.14
CA PRO A 95 6.09 1.06 -5.54
C PRO A 95 4.99 1.46 -4.55
N GLU A 96 4.72 2.76 -4.42
CA GLU A 96 3.82 3.28 -3.39
C GLU A 96 2.39 2.75 -3.56
N TRP A 97 1.91 2.59 -4.79
CA TRP A 97 0.58 2.02 -5.06
C TRP A 97 0.44 0.60 -4.48
N LEU A 98 1.49 -0.20 -4.53
CA LEU A 98 1.47 -1.57 -4.04
C LEU A 98 1.59 -1.61 -2.52
N VAL A 99 2.46 -0.77 -1.95
CA VAL A 99 2.59 -0.61 -0.50
C VAL A 99 1.25 -0.23 0.11
N ARG A 100 0.59 0.80 -0.44
CA ARG A 100 -0.73 1.24 0.01
C ARG A 100 -1.80 0.19 -0.27
N GLY A 101 -1.78 -0.41 -1.46
CA GLY A 101 -2.78 -1.38 -1.87
C GLY A 101 -2.83 -2.63 -1.00
N VAL A 102 -1.66 -3.18 -0.64
CA VAL A 102 -1.56 -4.32 0.30
C VAL A 102 -2.09 -3.94 1.68
N GLY A 103 -1.68 -2.78 2.20
CA GLY A 103 -2.16 -2.29 3.49
C GLY A 103 -3.68 -2.18 3.54
N LEU A 104 -4.26 -1.49 2.55
CA LEU A 104 -5.69 -1.26 2.46
C LEU A 104 -6.49 -2.55 2.24
N MET A 105 -5.97 -3.49 1.44
CA MET A 105 -6.61 -4.80 1.27
C MET A 105 -6.61 -5.61 2.57
N LEU A 106 -5.54 -5.54 3.37
CA LEU A 106 -5.53 -6.15 4.71
C LEU A 106 -6.54 -5.48 5.64
N ALA A 107 -6.66 -4.16 5.59
CA ALA A 107 -7.63 -3.42 6.38
C ALA A 107 -9.07 -3.78 6.00
N GLU A 108 -9.37 -3.97 4.71
CA GLU A 108 -10.69 -4.43 4.25
C GLU A 108 -11.03 -5.83 4.77
N ASN A 109 -10.06 -6.74 4.85
CA ASN A 109 -10.32 -8.09 5.38
C ASN A 109 -10.79 -8.05 6.85
N GLU A 110 -10.26 -7.14 7.65
CA GLU A 110 -10.66 -6.93 9.05
C GLU A 110 -11.96 -6.11 9.17
N TYR A 111 -12.20 -5.19 8.23
CA TYR A 111 -13.38 -4.32 8.18
C TYR A 111 -14.14 -4.46 6.84
N PRO A 112 -14.73 -5.63 6.55
CA PRO A 112 -15.34 -5.90 5.26
C PRO A 112 -16.58 -5.05 5.04
N ASN A 113 -16.86 -4.71 3.78
CA ASN A 113 -18.03 -3.91 3.38
C ASN A 113 -18.10 -2.51 4.04
N HIS A 114 -16.97 -1.95 4.48
CA HIS A 114 -16.95 -0.58 4.99
C HIS A 114 -17.19 0.45 3.87
N ALA A 115 -17.86 1.57 4.18
CA ALA A 115 -18.18 2.62 3.18
C ALA A 115 -16.91 3.26 2.56
N TYR A 116 -15.86 3.36 3.36
CA TYR A 116 -14.52 3.80 2.93
C TYR A 116 -13.98 2.98 1.75
N PHE A 117 -13.99 1.65 1.80
CA PHE A 117 -13.45 0.85 0.69
C PHE A 117 -14.31 0.96 -0.59
N ARG A 118 -15.63 1.13 -0.44
CA ARG A 118 -16.52 1.39 -1.58
C ARG A 118 -16.21 2.71 -2.28
N SER A 119 -15.99 3.79 -1.53
CA SER A 119 -15.62 5.08 -2.12
C SER A 119 -14.27 4.98 -2.82
N MET A 120 -13.30 4.26 -2.24
CA MET A 120 -12.00 4.02 -2.85
C MET A 120 -12.11 3.28 -4.19
N GLN A 121 -12.95 2.25 -4.28
CA GLN A 121 -13.22 1.59 -5.56
C GLN A 121 -13.81 2.57 -6.59
N GLN A 122 -14.74 3.43 -6.16
CA GLN A 122 -15.35 4.42 -7.05
C GLN A 122 -14.34 5.47 -7.55
N THR A 123 -13.45 5.92 -6.67
CA THR A 123 -12.32 6.79 -7.02
C THR A 123 -11.38 6.08 -8.02
N ALA A 124 -11.03 4.82 -7.77
CA ALA A 124 -10.15 4.06 -8.67
C ALA A 124 -10.74 3.91 -10.08
N LYS A 125 -12.04 3.61 -10.20
CA LYS A 125 -12.75 3.55 -11.49
C LYS A 125 -12.67 4.85 -12.28
N THR A 126 -12.59 5.98 -11.60
CA THR A 126 -12.52 7.31 -12.22
C THR A 126 -11.08 7.69 -12.57
N ILE A 127 -10.13 7.38 -11.70
CA ILE A 127 -8.74 7.84 -11.80
C ILE A 127 -7.87 6.90 -12.63
N ALA A 128 -7.96 5.58 -12.43
CA ALA A 128 -7.08 4.63 -13.11
C ALA A 128 -7.13 4.73 -14.66
N PRO A 129 -8.30 4.93 -15.31
CA PRO A 129 -8.36 5.09 -16.76
C PRO A 129 -7.74 6.38 -17.32
N THR A 130 -7.34 7.32 -16.46
CA THR A 130 -6.75 8.60 -16.91
C THR A 130 -5.25 8.51 -17.21
N VAL A 131 -4.62 7.39 -16.87
CA VAL A 131 -3.19 7.11 -17.09
C VAL A 131 -3.03 6.09 -18.22
N ASP A 132 -1.95 6.17 -18.99
CA ASP A 132 -1.65 5.15 -20.00
C ASP A 132 -1.44 3.77 -19.36
N ALA A 133 -1.91 2.72 -20.01
CA ALA A 133 -1.78 1.36 -19.49
C ALA A 133 -0.30 0.92 -19.30
N GLY A 134 0.64 1.49 -20.06
CA GLY A 134 2.07 1.27 -19.88
C GLY A 134 2.65 1.93 -18.65
N GLU A 135 2.04 3.00 -18.14
CA GLU A 135 2.50 3.81 -17.01
C GLU A 135 1.75 3.47 -15.70
N LEU A 136 0.69 2.65 -15.77
CA LEU A 136 -0.20 2.35 -14.65
C LEU A 136 0.52 1.86 -13.39
N PHE A 137 1.63 1.13 -13.54
CA PHE A 137 2.37 0.54 -12.43
C PHE A 137 3.61 1.34 -12.01
N ASP A 138 3.88 2.47 -12.67
CA ASP A 138 5.02 3.32 -12.40
C ASP A 138 4.81 4.11 -11.10
N ASP A 139 5.90 4.34 -10.38
CA ASP A 139 5.89 5.25 -9.24
C ASP A 139 5.64 6.69 -9.72
N GLY A 140 4.75 7.39 -9.03
CA GLY A 140 4.35 8.75 -9.40
C GLY A 140 3.26 8.86 -10.47
N ALA A 141 2.76 7.73 -11.01
CA ALA A 141 1.61 7.72 -11.93
C ALA A 141 0.33 8.31 -11.30
N PHE A 142 0.23 8.29 -9.98
CA PHE A 142 -0.91 8.81 -9.23
C PHE A 142 -0.47 9.81 -8.16
N SER A 143 -1.34 10.79 -7.91
CA SER A 143 -1.13 11.76 -6.84
C SER A 143 -1.22 11.10 -5.45
N PRO A 144 -0.62 11.71 -4.40
CA PRO A 144 -0.71 11.19 -3.02
C PRO A 144 -2.15 10.91 -2.53
N GLY A 145 -3.13 11.68 -3.00
CA GLY A 145 -4.54 11.52 -2.61
C GLY A 145 -5.28 10.41 -3.34
N THR A 146 -4.80 9.99 -4.51
CA THR A 146 -5.46 8.97 -5.34
C THR A 146 -4.73 7.64 -5.37
N ILE A 147 -3.43 7.63 -5.06
CA ILE A 147 -2.58 6.42 -5.11
C ILE A 147 -3.08 5.31 -4.17
N GLY A 148 -3.65 5.66 -3.02
CA GLY A 148 -4.25 4.68 -2.11
C GLY A 148 -5.44 3.96 -2.75
N SER A 149 -6.38 4.71 -3.34
CA SER A 149 -7.57 4.16 -4.00
C SER A 149 -7.22 3.28 -5.19
N VAL A 150 -6.34 3.77 -6.07
CA VAL A 150 -5.91 3.01 -7.25
C VAL A 150 -5.09 1.79 -6.84
N GLY A 151 -4.14 1.95 -5.92
CA GLY A 151 -3.31 0.86 -5.41
C GLY A 151 -4.12 -0.26 -4.78
N TYR A 152 -5.14 0.09 -3.98
CA TYR A 152 -6.10 -0.86 -3.40
C TYR A 152 -6.88 -1.63 -4.48
N SER A 153 -7.42 -0.93 -5.47
CA SER A 153 -8.16 -1.53 -6.58
C SER A 153 -7.29 -2.47 -7.44
N ILE A 154 -6.09 -2.03 -7.82
CA ILE A 154 -5.11 -2.86 -8.55
C ILE A 154 -4.73 -4.09 -7.73
N THR A 155 -4.40 -3.91 -6.46
CA THR A 155 -3.99 -5.02 -5.59
C THR A 155 -5.09 -6.07 -5.45
N GLY A 156 -6.34 -5.62 -5.25
CA GLY A 156 -7.50 -6.50 -5.22
C GLY A 156 -7.70 -7.25 -6.55
N TYR A 157 -7.51 -6.58 -7.69
CA TYR A 157 -7.54 -7.22 -9.01
C TYR A 157 -6.45 -8.28 -9.17
N LEU A 158 -5.19 -7.97 -8.85
CA LEU A 158 -4.07 -8.92 -8.94
C LEU A 158 -4.28 -10.13 -8.04
N MET A 159 -4.79 -9.91 -6.83
CA MET A 159 -5.16 -10.96 -5.89
C MET A 159 -6.25 -11.87 -6.45
N LYS A 160 -7.30 -11.30 -7.04
CA LYS A 160 -8.44 -12.05 -7.58
C LYS A 160 -8.11 -12.81 -8.86
N SER A 161 -7.30 -12.21 -9.75
CA SER A 161 -6.98 -12.75 -11.07
C SER A 161 -5.97 -13.89 -11.02
N ALA A 162 -4.97 -13.81 -10.14
CA ALA A 162 -3.88 -14.79 -10.07
C ALA A 162 -3.87 -15.64 -8.79
N GLY A 163 -4.59 -15.20 -7.76
CA GLY A 163 -4.63 -15.84 -6.46
C GLY A 163 -3.48 -15.44 -5.52
N PRO A 164 -3.57 -15.83 -4.23
CA PRO A 164 -2.62 -15.40 -3.20
C PRO A 164 -1.17 -15.86 -3.41
N GLY A 165 -0.96 -17.05 -4.00
CA GLY A 165 0.38 -17.60 -4.19
C GLY A 165 1.22 -16.79 -5.17
N GLN A 166 0.62 -16.40 -6.28
CA GLN A 166 1.24 -15.68 -7.39
C GLN A 166 1.50 -14.24 -6.97
N PHE A 167 0.53 -13.60 -6.31
CA PHE A 167 0.75 -12.30 -5.70
C PHE A 167 1.85 -12.32 -4.64
N GLY A 168 1.87 -13.33 -3.77
CA GLY A 168 2.95 -13.50 -2.80
C GLY A 168 4.32 -13.69 -3.44
N ASN A 169 4.39 -14.43 -4.56
CA ASN A 169 5.62 -14.54 -5.34
C ASN A 169 6.04 -13.18 -5.90
N MET A 170 5.12 -12.37 -6.44
CA MET A 170 5.43 -11.00 -6.90
C MET A 170 6.06 -10.15 -5.78
N LEU A 171 5.45 -10.15 -4.58
CA LEU A 171 5.99 -9.42 -3.43
C LEU A 171 7.39 -9.90 -3.04
N ARG A 172 7.64 -11.21 -3.12
CA ARG A 172 8.95 -11.79 -2.83
C ARG A 172 9.99 -11.37 -3.86
N GLU A 173 9.66 -11.38 -5.16
CA GLU A 173 10.56 -10.92 -6.23
C GLU A 173 10.93 -9.44 -6.05
N LEU A 174 9.96 -8.60 -5.67
CA LEU A 174 10.20 -7.19 -5.33
C LEU A 174 11.11 -7.05 -4.11
N GLY A 175 10.89 -7.86 -3.06
CA GLY A 175 11.76 -7.89 -1.88
C GLY A 175 13.21 -8.27 -2.22
N GLN A 176 13.43 -9.02 -3.30
CA GLN A 176 14.78 -9.36 -3.80
C GLN A 176 15.40 -8.24 -4.66
N GLY A 177 14.74 -7.09 -4.79
CA GLY A 177 15.24 -5.94 -5.55
C GLY A 177 14.97 -6.01 -7.05
N LYS A 178 14.09 -6.92 -7.52
CA LYS A 178 13.66 -6.90 -8.92
C LYS A 178 12.77 -5.69 -9.19
N SER A 179 12.78 -5.21 -10.43
CA SER A 179 11.83 -4.18 -10.87
C SER A 179 10.40 -4.70 -10.84
N VAL A 180 9.46 -3.77 -10.76
CA VAL A 180 8.01 -4.03 -10.81
C VAL A 180 7.62 -4.86 -12.03
N ASP A 181 8.13 -4.50 -13.20
CA ASP A 181 7.91 -5.25 -14.44
C ASP A 181 8.44 -6.67 -14.38
N ALA A 182 9.66 -6.87 -13.90
CA ALA A 182 10.28 -8.18 -13.80
C ALA A 182 9.56 -9.06 -12.78
N ALA A 183 9.13 -8.48 -11.65
CA ALA A 183 8.36 -9.18 -10.62
C ALA A 183 6.98 -9.60 -11.12
N MET A 184 6.26 -8.70 -11.81
CA MET A 184 4.98 -9.01 -12.43
C MET A 184 5.11 -10.09 -13.51
N GLN A 185 6.09 -9.94 -14.41
CA GLN A 185 6.30 -10.93 -15.47
C GLN A 185 6.63 -12.31 -14.90
N ALA A 186 7.45 -12.39 -13.85
CA ALA A 186 7.78 -13.63 -13.18
C ALA A 186 6.57 -14.27 -12.47
N ALA A 187 5.72 -13.46 -11.83
CA ALA A 187 4.58 -13.94 -11.06
C ALA A 187 3.37 -14.35 -11.92
N PHE A 188 3.09 -13.57 -12.97
CA PHE A 188 1.87 -13.69 -13.79
C PHE A 188 2.14 -14.25 -15.20
N GLN A 189 3.40 -14.49 -15.55
CA GLN A 189 3.82 -15.06 -16.85
C GLN A 189 3.30 -14.26 -18.07
N THR A 190 3.12 -12.95 -17.91
CA THR A 190 2.64 -12.05 -18.96
C THR A 190 3.28 -10.67 -18.82
N GLN A 191 3.14 -9.81 -19.84
CA GLN A 191 3.68 -8.46 -19.80
C GLN A 191 2.82 -7.55 -18.90
N PRO A 192 3.44 -6.64 -18.13
CA PRO A 192 2.73 -5.66 -17.29
C PRO A 192 1.62 -4.92 -18.04
N ARG A 193 1.90 -4.42 -19.24
CA ARG A 193 0.89 -3.72 -20.06
C ARG A 193 -0.37 -4.55 -20.31
N THR A 194 -0.24 -5.86 -20.51
CA THR A 194 -1.38 -6.78 -20.70
C THR A 194 -2.21 -6.88 -19.42
N ILE A 195 -1.55 -6.92 -18.26
CA ILE A 195 -2.21 -6.92 -16.94
C ILE A 195 -2.94 -5.59 -16.72
N ALA A 196 -2.29 -4.46 -17.02
CA ALA A 196 -2.88 -3.13 -16.90
C ALA A 196 -4.15 -3.00 -17.75
N MET A 197 -4.10 -3.40 -19.02
CA MET A 197 -5.28 -3.38 -19.90
C MET A 197 -6.40 -4.29 -19.37
N ALA A 198 -6.06 -5.48 -18.87
CA ALA A 198 -7.05 -6.39 -18.32
C ALA A 198 -7.68 -5.87 -17.02
N TYR A 199 -6.90 -5.18 -16.18
CA TYR A 199 -7.38 -4.47 -15.00
C TYR A 199 -8.35 -3.34 -15.39
N LEU A 200 -7.93 -2.46 -16.31
CA LEU A 200 -8.74 -1.32 -16.76
C LEU A 200 -10.08 -1.77 -17.36
N ASN A 201 -10.09 -2.89 -18.08
CA ASN A 201 -11.32 -3.49 -18.62
C ASN A 201 -12.23 -4.13 -17.56
N SER A 202 -11.72 -4.37 -16.35
CA SER A 202 -12.46 -5.01 -15.25
C SER A 202 -13.07 -4.03 -14.24
N LEU A 203 -12.76 -2.73 -14.37
CA LEU A 203 -13.19 -1.66 -13.48
C LEU A 203 -14.72 -1.47 -13.48
#